data_AF-A7H7E5-F1
#
_entry.id   AF-A7H7E5-F1
#
_cell.length_a   1.000
_cell.length_b   1.000
_cell.length_c   1.000
_cell.angle_alpha   90.00
_cell.angle_beta   90.00
_cell.angle_gamma   90.00
#
_symmetry.space_group_name_H-M   'P 1'
#
loop_
_entity.id
_entity.type
_entity.pdbx_description
1 polymer ?
#
loop_
_entity_poly.entity_id
_entity_poly.type
_entity_poly.pdbx_seq_one_letter_code
_entity_poly.pdbx_strand_id
1 'polypeptide(L)'
;MNDRHPGRTASRAAPLLGLALALATGCAAQRAASPATSPSAVSPPAPEAGARAGDEPPDAGAESTWGARDSAAPKDAEPAAVAEGDPELEAVRARVVDAARALVGRRFRGDCSAFVLRAFHEAGVRVRLGPGVSRSESLHRASRPLETPRPGALAFFHDSYDRDRDRRRDDRFTHVALVERVEGSSVILLHRARKGVERTRMDLSRPGDPDANGRLRVRRRGDPRGTRYLTGELFAAFGELLEGEFTQMLQAGRAVETDDRHPAPR
;
A
#
# COMPACT_ATOMS: atom_id res chain seq x y z
N MET A 1 7.13 15.46 63.63
CA MET A 1 7.54 16.62 64.44
C MET A 1 8.79 17.18 63.78
N ASN A 2 8.69 18.17 62.87
CA ASN A 2 8.70 19.63 63.14
C ASN A 2 9.84 19.98 64.11
N ASP A 3 10.82 20.85 63.83
CA ASP A 3 10.77 22.14 63.13
C ASP A 3 12.16 22.61 62.61
N ARG A 4 12.13 23.29 61.45
CA ARG A 4 12.77 24.58 61.06
C ARG A 4 14.29 24.82 61.12
N HIS A 5 14.88 24.86 59.90
CA HIS A 5 15.67 25.93 59.23
C HIS A 5 15.86 27.33 59.88
N PRO A 6 16.70 28.27 59.34
CA PRO A 6 17.86 28.19 58.42
C PRO A 6 19.03 29.18 58.76
N GLY A 7 20.17 29.06 58.07
CA GLY A 7 21.26 30.05 58.10
C GLY A 7 21.92 30.25 56.73
N ARG A 8 21.91 31.50 56.26
CA ARG A 8 22.25 32.00 54.92
C ARG A 8 23.76 32.00 54.65
N THR A 9 24.17 31.82 53.39
CA THR A 9 25.15 32.71 52.74
C THR A 9 24.94 32.74 51.22
N ALA A 10 24.66 33.94 50.71
CA ALA A 10 24.61 34.27 49.29
C ALA A 10 25.87 35.06 48.91
N SER A 11 26.50 34.72 47.78
CA SER A 11 27.45 35.55 47.00
C SER A 11 28.05 34.64 45.91
N ARG A 12 28.22 34.97 44.63
CA ARG A 12 28.31 36.24 43.92
C ARG A 12 27.81 36.08 42.48
N ALA A 13 27.31 37.17 41.93
CA ALA A 13 27.19 37.43 40.51
C ALA A 13 28.56 37.62 39.84
N ALA A 14 28.69 37.30 38.55
CA ALA A 14 28.96 38.26 37.48
C ALA A 14 29.23 37.56 36.12
N PRO A 15 28.96 38.24 34.99
CA PRO A 15 28.89 37.65 33.65
C PRO A 15 30.16 37.87 32.81
N LEU A 16 30.33 37.06 31.76
CA LEU A 16 31.21 37.30 30.60
C LEU A 16 30.29 37.06 29.38
N LEU A 17 29.75 38.06 28.68
CA LEU A 17 30.34 39.07 27.80
C LEU A 17 31.28 38.51 26.70
N GLY A 18 30.82 38.62 25.45
CA GLY A 18 31.61 38.51 24.22
C GLY A 18 31.74 37.07 23.72
N LEU A 19 31.43 36.70 22.47
CA LEU A 19 31.70 37.43 21.24
C LEU A 19 30.82 36.81 20.12
N ALA A 20 29.97 37.62 19.49
CA ALA A 20 29.35 37.26 18.22
C ALA A 20 30.38 37.52 17.11
N LEU A 21 30.82 36.46 16.43
CA LEU A 21 31.60 36.56 15.21
C LEU A 21 30.71 36.12 14.04
N ALA A 22 30.09 37.10 13.39
CA ALA A 22 29.48 36.94 12.08
C ALA A 22 30.61 36.99 11.03
N LEU A 23 30.91 35.84 10.42
CA LEU A 23 31.68 35.79 9.18
C LEU A 23 30.72 35.46 8.04
N ALA A 24 30.37 36.52 7.31
CA ALA A 24 29.75 36.47 6.02
C ALA A 24 30.83 36.29 4.94
N THR A 25 30.83 35.13 4.30
CA THR A 25 31.46 34.83 3.00
C THR A 25 30.51 33.81 2.36
N GLY A 26 29.77 34.05 1.27
CA GLY A 26 30.00 34.95 0.15
C GLY A 26 30.70 34.18 -0.97
N CYS A 27 29.95 33.86 -2.04
CA CYS A 27 30.37 33.25 -3.32
C CYS A 27 30.61 31.71 -3.28
N ALA A 28 30.12 30.86 -4.18
CA ALA A 28 29.43 31.04 -5.44
C ALA A 28 28.53 29.81 -5.72
N ALA A 29 27.26 30.04 -6.02
CA ALA A 29 26.38 29.03 -6.60
C ALA A 29 26.72 28.90 -8.09
N GLN A 30 27.41 27.83 -8.46
CA GLN A 30 27.62 27.50 -9.87
C GLN A 30 26.32 26.94 -10.44
N ARG A 31 25.52 27.85 -10.99
CA ARG A 31 24.47 27.53 -11.97
C ARG A 31 25.18 27.03 -13.22
N ALA A 32 25.18 25.72 -13.43
CA ALA A 32 25.33 25.18 -14.78
C ALA A 32 24.04 25.52 -15.55
N ALA A 33 24.09 26.63 -16.27
CA ALA A 33 23.13 26.96 -17.30
C ALA A 33 23.37 26.02 -18.48
N SER A 34 22.55 24.98 -18.62
CA SER A 34 22.39 24.29 -19.90
C SER A 34 21.48 25.16 -20.78
N PRO A 35 21.87 25.46 -22.04
CA PRO A 35 21.08 26.30 -22.91
C PRO A 35 19.74 25.63 -23.24
N ALA A 36 18.67 26.39 -23.04
CA ALA A 36 17.35 26.09 -23.56
C ALA A 36 17.41 26.12 -25.10
N THR A 37 17.37 24.94 -25.72
CA THR A 37 17.12 24.80 -27.15
C THR A 37 15.64 24.44 -27.33
N SER A 38 14.82 25.43 -27.67
CA SER A 38 13.53 25.32 -28.38
C SER A 38 12.99 26.75 -28.57
N PRO A 39 12.28 27.08 -29.66
CA PRO A 39 11.41 26.17 -30.42
C PRO A 39 11.54 26.29 -31.95
N SER A 40 11.46 25.16 -32.66
CA SER A 40 10.99 25.18 -34.04
C SER A 40 9.59 24.59 -34.06
N ALA A 41 8.61 25.48 -34.10
CA ALA A 41 7.22 25.17 -34.34
C ALA A 41 7.08 24.65 -35.78
N VAL A 42 6.74 23.37 -35.93
CA VAL A 42 6.11 22.87 -37.15
C VAL A 42 4.63 22.73 -36.81
N SER A 43 3.84 23.68 -37.28
CA SER A 43 2.38 23.60 -37.25
C SER A 43 1.91 22.46 -38.18
N PRO A 44 0.85 21.73 -37.81
CA PRO A 44 0.25 20.68 -38.64
C PRO A 44 -0.54 21.28 -39.82
N PRO A 45 -0.67 20.58 -40.96
CA PRO A 45 -1.66 20.94 -41.97
C PRO A 45 -3.08 20.71 -41.43
N ALA A 46 -3.94 21.68 -41.76
CA ALA A 46 -5.36 21.73 -41.42
C ALA A 46 -6.20 20.61 -42.07
N PRO A 47 -7.39 20.30 -41.52
CA PRO A 47 -8.30 19.29 -42.06
C PRO A 47 -9.06 19.80 -43.28
N GLU A 48 -9.19 18.96 -44.32
CA GLU A 48 -10.15 19.20 -45.40
C GLU A 48 -11.56 18.79 -44.94
N ALA A 49 -12.47 19.75 -45.05
CA ALA A 49 -13.90 19.59 -44.86
C ALA A 49 -14.61 19.61 -46.22
N GLY A 50 -15.37 18.57 -46.51
CA GLY A 50 -16.61 18.60 -47.31
C GLY A 50 -17.60 17.65 -46.62
N ALA A 51 -18.68 18.08 -45.97
CA ALA A 51 -19.95 18.60 -46.52
C ALA A 51 -20.53 17.62 -47.57
N ARG A 52 -21.75 17.07 -47.53
CA ARG A 52 -23.06 17.26 -46.85
C ARG A 52 -23.90 16.01 -47.26
N ALA A 53 -24.73 15.32 -46.45
CA ALA A 53 -26.05 15.63 -45.88
C ALA A 53 -27.11 14.60 -46.35
N GLY A 54 -28.12 14.35 -45.50
CA GLY A 54 -29.33 13.54 -45.74
C GLY A 54 -29.26 12.18 -45.00
N ASP A 55 -30.23 11.70 -44.23
CA ASP A 55 -31.55 12.16 -43.77
C ASP A 55 -31.94 11.27 -42.55
N GLU A 56 -32.99 11.67 -41.85
CA GLU A 56 -33.57 11.26 -40.54
C GLU A 56 -33.96 9.77 -40.27
N PRO A 57 -34.45 9.40 -39.05
CA PRO A 57 -34.08 8.19 -38.31
C PRO A 57 -35.14 7.06 -38.36
N PRO A 58 -34.82 5.90 -37.76
CA PRO A 58 -35.84 5.11 -37.07
C PRO A 58 -35.56 4.96 -35.57
N ASP A 59 -36.55 5.39 -34.78
CA ASP A 59 -36.86 4.88 -33.45
C ASP A 59 -37.54 3.51 -33.60
N ALA A 60 -37.05 2.48 -32.89
CA ALA A 60 -37.84 1.37 -32.36
C ALA A 60 -36.92 0.37 -31.65
N GLY A 61 -37.37 -0.06 -30.47
CA GLY A 61 -36.59 -0.81 -29.49
C GLY A 61 -36.02 -2.16 -29.97
N ALA A 62 -34.86 -2.48 -29.40
CA ALA A 62 -34.37 -3.84 -29.29
C ALA A 62 -34.04 -4.09 -27.82
N GLU A 63 -35.04 -4.58 -27.12
CA GLU A 63 -34.89 -5.25 -25.83
C GLU A 63 -33.87 -6.37 -25.99
N SER A 64 -32.71 -6.23 -25.34
CA SER A 64 -31.77 -7.33 -25.20
C SER A 64 -32.33 -8.32 -24.18
N THR A 65 -33.09 -9.28 -24.69
CA THR A 65 -33.49 -10.50 -23.98
C THR A 65 -32.23 -11.33 -23.71
N TRP A 66 -31.57 -11.03 -22.59
CA TRP A 66 -30.60 -11.96 -22.01
C TRP A 66 -31.42 -13.17 -21.54
N GLY A 67 -31.40 -14.22 -22.36
CA GLY A 67 -32.12 -15.45 -22.13
C GLY A 67 -31.91 -15.96 -20.70
N ALA A 68 -33.03 -16.05 -19.99
CA ALA A 68 -33.19 -16.92 -18.84
C ALA A 68 -32.77 -18.33 -19.28
N ARG A 69 -31.58 -18.76 -18.86
CA ARG A 69 -31.30 -20.17 -18.68
C ARG A 69 -31.74 -20.52 -17.28
N ASP A 70 -32.91 -21.13 -17.19
CA ASP A 70 -33.30 -21.97 -16.08
C ASP A 70 -32.16 -22.96 -15.81
N SER A 71 -31.36 -22.69 -14.78
CA SER A 71 -30.48 -23.68 -14.17
C SER A 71 -31.08 -24.02 -12.83
N ALA A 72 -31.92 -25.05 -12.87
CA ALA A 72 -32.40 -25.75 -11.70
C ALA A 72 -31.19 -26.07 -10.79
N ALA A 73 -31.27 -25.57 -9.56
CA ALA A 73 -30.29 -25.86 -8.53
C ALA A 73 -30.23 -27.37 -8.29
N PRO A 74 -29.05 -28.01 -8.28
CA PRO A 74 -28.90 -29.25 -7.54
C PRO A 74 -29.03 -28.91 -6.05
N LYS A 75 -30.23 -29.16 -5.50
CA LYS A 75 -30.38 -29.47 -4.08
C LYS A 75 -29.53 -30.70 -3.81
N ASP A 76 -28.81 -30.68 -2.69
CA ASP A 76 -27.94 -31.75 -2.20
C ASP A 76 -26.48 -31.67 -2.69
N ALA A 77 -25.88 -30.48 -2.63
CA ALA A 77 -24.46 -30.38 -2.33
C ALA A 77 -24.31 -30.34 -0.81
N GLU A 78 -23.86 -31.45 -0.23
CA GLU A 78 -23.31 -31.46 1.13
C GLU A 78 -22.33 -30.29 1.29
N PRO A 79 -22.32 -29.59 2.44
CA PRO A 79 -21.40 -28.49 2.64
C PRO A 79 -19.99 -29.02 2.46
N ALA A 80 -19.34 -28.61 1.37
CA ALA A 80 -17.93 -28.81 1.16
C ALA A 80 -17.25 -28.30 2.42
N ALA A 81 -16.68 -29.22 3.20
CA ALA A 81 -15.93 -28.90 4.40
C ALA A 81 -14.98 -27.76 4.04
N VAL A 82 -15.15 -26.62 4.71
CA VAL A 82 -14.24 -25.49 4.60
C VAL A 82 -12.88 -26.09 4.92
N ALA A 83 -12.00 -26.20 3.92
CA ALA A 83 -10.67 -26.74 4.14
C ALA A 83 -10.04 -25.87 5.23
N GLU A 84 -9.94 -26.43 6.45
CA GLU A 84 -9.34 -25.72 7.57
C GLU A 84 -7.94 -25.33 7.12
N GLY A 85 -7.68 -24.01 7.08
CA GLY A 85 -6.41 -23.48 6.59
C GLY A 85 -5.25 -24.07 7.38
N ASP A 86 -4.09 -24.22 6.73
CA ASP A 86 -2.87 -24.71 7.37
C ASP A 86 -2.60 -23.90 8.66
N PRO A 87 -2.67 -24.52 9.86
CA PRO A 87 -2.56 -23.81 11.13
C PRO A 87 -1.20 -23.14 11.30
N GLU A 88 -0.17 -23.65 10.64
CA GLU A 88 1.16 -23.05 10.66
C GLU A 88 1.20 -21.77 9.83
N LEU A 89 0.56 -21.79 8.66
CA LEU A 89 0.40 -20.62 7.81
C LEU A 89 -0.42 -19.53 8.52
N GLU A 90 -1.49 -19.92 9.23
CA GLU A 90 -2.27 -18.99 10.05
C GLU A 90 -1.45 -18.38 11.19
N ALA A 91 -0.61 -19.18 11.87
CA ALA A 91 0.30 -18.67 12.88
C ALA A 91 1.33 -17.67 12.31
N VAL A 92 1.76 -17.87 11.06
CA VAL A 92 2.67 -16.94 10.37
C VAL A 92 1.93 -15.66 9.97
N ARG A 93 0.71 -15.75 9.44
CA ARG A 93 -0.16 -14.58 9.18
C ARG A 93 -0.34 -13.75 10.44
N ALA A 94 -0.66 -14.40 11.57
CA ALA A 94 -0.82 -13.74 12.87
C ALA A 94 0.46 -13.01 13.30
N ARG A 95 1.63 -13.66 13.22
CA ARG A 95 2.93 -13.04 13.53
C ARG A 95 3.23 -11.81 12.64
N VAL A 96 2.93 -11.89 11.35
CA VAL A 96 3.09 -10.76 10.41
C VAL A 96 2.20 -9.59 10.80
N VAL A 97 0.93 -9.85 11.14
CA VAL A 97 -0.01 -8.81 11.60
C VAL A 97 0.45 -8.19 12.91
N ASP A 98 0.89 -8.99 13.88
CA ASP A 98 1.34 -8.49 15.18
C ASP A 98 2.62 -7.66 15.08
N ALA A 99 3.58 -8.09 14.25
CA ALA A 99 4.77 -7.32 13.93
C ALA A 99 4.42 -5.96 13.29
N ALA A 100 3.45 -5.95 12.37
CA ALA A 100 2.96 -4.72 11.76
C ALA A 100 2.25 -3.80 12.78
N ARG A 101 1.41 -4.36 13.66
CA ARG A 101 0.71 -3.63 14.73
C ARG A 101 1.68 -2.96 15.70
N ALA A 102 2.78 -3.64 16.06
CA ALA A 102 3.82 -3.10 16.93
C ALA A 102 4.51 -1.84 16.36
N LEU A 103 4.37 -1.58 15.05
CA LEU A 103 4.90 -0.39 14.40
C LEU A 103 3.92 0.79 14.35
N VAL A 104 2.62 0.57 14.62
CA VAL A 104 1.59 1.61 14.54
C VAL A 104 1.89 2.77 15.49
N GLY A 105 1.70 4.00 15.01
CA GLY A 105 1.98 5.22 15.77
C GLY A 105 3.47 5.58 15.87
N ARG A 106 4.38 4.69 15.46
CA ARG A 106 5.82 4.94 15.49
C ARG A 106 6.27 5.66 14.22
N ARG A 107 7.28 6.52 14.36
CA ARG A 107 8.01 7.05 13.21
C ARG A 107 8.75 5.90 12.52
N PHE A 108 8.57 5.78 11.21
CA PHE A 108 9.19 4.71 10.43
C PHE A 108 10.11 5.31 9.35
N ARG A 109 11.34 4.78 9.27
CA ARG A 109 12.31 5.15 8.23
C ARG A 109 12.09 4.22 7.03
N GLY A 110 11.79 4.80 5.89
CA GLY A 110 11.43 4.06 4.67
C GLY A 110 10.01 4.39 4.21
N ASP A 111 9.64 3.78 3.09
CA ASP A 111 8.33 3.89 2.45
C ASP A 111 7.37 2.76 2.87
N CYS A 112 6.20 2.70 2.24
CA CYS A 112 5.18 1.67 2.47
C CYS A 112 5.67 0.25 2.20
N SER A 113 6.42 0.03 1.13
CA SER A 113 6.99 -1.28 0.83
C SER A 113 8.05 -1.71 1.85
N ALA A 114 8.89 -0.77 2.34
CA ALA A 114 9.86 -1.04 3.40
C ALA A 114 9.18 -1.39 4.73
N PHE A 115 8.04 -0.76 5.04
CA PHE A 115 7.21 -1.11 6.19
C PHE A 115 6.69 -2.55 6.09
N VAL A 116 6.13 -2.93 4.94
CA VAL A 116 5.65 -4.30 4.72
C VAL A 116 6.79 -5.30 4.86
N LEU A 117 7.91 -5.10 4.17
CA LEU A 117 9.08 -5.98 4.26
C LEU A 117 9.61 -6.10 5.70
N ARG A 118 9.56 -5.01 6.48
CA ARG A 118 9.94 -5.04 7.88
C ARG A 118 8.99 -5.91 8.71
N ALA A 119 7.67 -5.82 8.51
CA ALA A 119 6.71 -6.66 9.22
C ALA A 119 6.93 -8.15 8.92
N PHE A 120 7.16 -8.51 7.66
CA PHE A 120 7.49 -9.88 7.28
C PHE A 120 8.81 -10.36 7.89
N HIS A 121 9.85 -9.52 7.85
CA HIS A 121 11.14 -9.85 8.44
C HIS A 121 11.06 -10.10 9.95
N GLU A 122 10.35 -9.25 10.69
CA GLU A 122 10.13 -9.43 12.15
C GLU A 122 9.31 -10.69 12.47
N ALA A 123 8.45 -11.13 11.55
CA ALA A 123 7.74 -12.40 11.66
C ALA A 123 8.59 -13.62 11.25
N GLY A 124 9.87 -13.42 10.91
CA GLY A 124 10.78 -14.48 10.46
C GLY A 124 10.64 -14.86 8.99
N VAL A 125 9.87 -14.11 8.20
CA VAL A 125 9.63 -14.37 6.78
C VAL A 125 10.55 -13.51 5.92
N ARG A 126 11.43 -14.15 5.15
CA ARG A 126 12.30 -13.48 4.19
C ARG A 126 11.65 -13.44 2.82
N VAL A 127 11.16 -12.27 2.43
CA VAL A 127 10.57 -12.04 1.10
C VAL A 127 11.67 -11.76 0.09
N ARG A 128 11.74 -12.55 -0.98
CA ARG A 128 12.59 -12.28 -2.15
C ARG A 128 11.79 -11.52 -3.20
N LEU A 129 12.34 -10.42 -3.69
CA LEU A 129 11.70 -9.58 -4.69
C LEU A 129 12.45 -9.63 -6.01
N GLY A 130 11.72 -9.81 -7.10
CA GLY A 130 12.21 -9.59 -8.45
C GLY A 130 12.20 -8.10 -8.85
N PRO A 131 12.72 -7.77 -10.03
CA PRO A 131 12.68 -6.40 -10.54
C PRO A 131 11.25 -5.92 -10.76
N GLY A 132 11.04 -4.61 -10.57
CA GLY A 132 9.78 -3.90 -10.79
C GLY A 132 10.05 -2.40 -10.89
N VAL A 133 9.10 -1.63 -11.44
CA VAL A 133 9.24 -0.17 -11.56
C VAL A 133 9.25 0.48 -10.16
N SER A 134 8.60 -0.17 -9.19
CA SER A 134 8.68 0.18 -7.78
C SER A 134 8.71 -1.07 -6.90
N ARG A 135 9.15 -0.92 -5.64
CA ARG A 135 9.12 -2.04 -4.67
C ARG A 135 7.70 -2.52 -4.36
N SER A 136 6.70 -1.63 -4.38
CA SER A 136 5.29 -1.99 -4.26
C SER A 136 4.84 -2.87 -5.42
N GLU A 137 5.28 -2.58 -6.64
CA GLU A 137 5.03 -3.45 -7.80
C GLU A 137 5.77 -4.79 -7.69
N SER A 138 7.03 -4.79 -7.23
CA SER A 138 7.76 -6.04 -6.99
C SER A 138 7.05 -6.93 -5.97
N LEU A 139 6.49 -6.35 -4.90
CA LEU A 139 5.68 -7.07 -3.92
C LEU A 139 4.40 -7.64 -4.57
N HIS A 140 3.71 -6.86 -5.39
CA HIS A 140 2.53 -7.34 -6.12
C HIS A 140 2.87 -8.53 -7.03
N ARG A 141 3.95 -8.43 -7.81
CA ARG A 141 4.41 -9.51 -8.71
C ARG A 141 4.82 -10.78 -7.95
N ALA A 142 5.35 -10.64 -6.75
CA ALA A 142 5.70 -11.76 -5.88
C ALA A 142 4.49 -12.36 -5.14
N SER A 143 3.34 -11.67 -5.15
CA SER A 143 2.16 -12.10 -4.40
C SER A 143 1.27 -13.01 -5.25
N ARG A 144 0.68 -14.03 -4.62
CA ARG A 144 -0.47 -14.72 -5.22
C ARG A 144 -1.70 -13.79 -5.14
N PRO A 145 -2.47 -13.61 -6.23
CA PRO A 145 -3.70 -12.83 -6.20
C PRO A 145 -4.71 -13.41 -5.20
N LEU A 146 -5.41 -12.52 -4.48
CA LEU A 146 -6.52 -12.88 -3.62
C LEU A 146 -7.80 -12.15 -4.05
N GLU A 147 -8.91 -12.89 -4.06
CA GLU A 147 -10.25 -12.31 -4.28
C GLU A 147 -10.80 -11.70 -2.98
N THR A 148 -10.68 -12.43 -1.88
CA THR A 148 -11.19 -12.01 -0.57
C THR A 148 -10.04 -11.57 0.33
N PRO A 149 -10.11 -10.38 0.94
CA PRO A 149 -9.10 -9.93 1.88
C PRO A 149 -9.10 -10.80 3.13
N ARG A 150 -7.90 -11.03 3.68
CA ARG A 150 -7.70 -11.70 4.96
C ARG A 150 -6.57 -11.04 5.76
N PRO A 151 -6.56 -11.12 7.09
CA PRO A 151 -5.42 -10.66 7.90
C PRO A 151 -4.08 -11.19 7.38
N GLY A 152 -3.07 -10.32 7.32
CA GLY A 152 -1.73 -10.64 6.83
C GLY A 152 -1.57 -10.56 5.30
N ALA A 153 -2.66 -10.48 4.54
CA ALA A 153 -2.60 -10.17 3.11
C ALA A 153 -2.14 -8.71 2.87
N LEU A 154 -1.83 -8.41 1.62
CA LEU A 154 -1.49 -7.08 1.13
C LEU A 154 -2.63 -6.50 0.30
N ALA A 155 -2.84 -5.19 0.43
CA ALA A 155 -3.68 -4.39 -0.44
C ALA A 155 -2.79 -3.44 -1.26
N PHE A 156 -2.99 -3.41 -2.57
CA PHE A 156 -2.21 -2.60 -3.49
C PHE A 156 -3.06 -1.49 -4.09
N PHE A 157 -2.41 -0.37 -4.40
CA PHE A 157 -3.08 0.84 -4.87
C PHE A 157 -2.37 1.44 -6.08
N HIS A 158 -3.15 2.02 -6.99
CA HIS A 158 -2.68 2.82 -8.13
C HIS A 158 -2.70 4.30 -7.80
N ASP A 159 -1.89 5.09 -8.51
CA ASP A 159 -1.98 6.56 -8.57
C ASP A 159 -2.00 7.32 -7.22
N SER A 160 -1.53 6.68 -6.13
CA SER A 160 -1.44 7.28 -4.79
C SER A 160 -0.48 8.47 -4.73
N TYR A 161 0.46 8.52 -5.67
CA TYR A 161 1.25 9.68 -6.06
C TYR A 161 1.61 9.55 -7.54
N ASP A 162 2.01 10.67 -8.12
CA ASP A 162 2.56 10.77 -9.49
C ASP A 162 4.06 10.47 -9.43
N ARG A 163 4.43 9.24 -9.82
CA ARG A 163 5.76 8.64 -9.68
C ARG A 163 6.70 9.11 -10.78
N ASP A 164 6.25 9.11 -12.03
CA ASP A 164 7.05 9.52 -13.20
C ASP A 164 6.95 11.03 -13.51
N ARG A 165 6.02 11.74 -12.84
CA ARG A 165 5.86 13.20 -12.87
C ARG A 165 5.27 13.72 -14.17
N ASP A 166 4.56 12.89 -14.91
CA ASP A 166 3.90 13.30 -16.15
C ASP A 166 2.48 13.86 -15.94
N ARG A 167 1.99 13.82 -14.69
CA ARG A 167 0.66 14.29 -14.23
C ARG A 167 -0.52 13.47 -14.76
N ARG A 168 -0.27 12.27 -15.28
CA ARG A 168 -1.29 11.32 -15.71
C ARG A 168 -1.64 10.35 -14.57
N ARG A 169 -2.50 9.39 -14.86
CA ARG A 169 -3.05 8.41 -13.92
C ARG A 169 -2.94 7.01 -14.49
N ASP A 170 -1.71 6.65 -14.74
CA ASP A 170 -1.27 5.38 -15.32
C ASP A 170 -0.16 4.73 -14.47
N ASP A 171 -0.07 5.18 -13.21
CA ASP A 171 0.96 4.79 -12.29
C ASP A 171 0.53 3.59 -11.46
N ARG A 172 0.83 2.41 -12.01
CA ARG A 172 0.49 1.13 -11.39
C ARG A 172 1.31 0.85 -10.13
N PHE A 173 0.61 0.28 -9.16
CA PHE A 173 1.14 -0.22 -7.89
C PHE A 173 2.04 0.78 -7.17
N THR A 174 1.60 2.04 -7.01
CA THR A 174 2.38 3.08 -6.34
C THR A 174 2.42 2.92 -4.83
N HIS A 175 1.43 2.26 -4.22
CA HIS A 175 1.38 2.07 -2.77
C HIS A 175 0.91 0.67 -2.38
N VAL A 176 1.31 0.26 -1.18
CA VAL A 176 0.95 -1.03 -0.58
C VAL A 176 0.60 -0.83 0.90
N ALA A 177 -0.38 -1.59 1.38
CA ALA A 177 -0.77 -1.68 2.78
C ALA A 177 -0.92 -3.15 3.19
N LEU A 178 -0.81 -3.42 4.49
CA LEU A 178 -1.02 -4.74 5.07
C LEU A 178 -2.43 -4.80 5.67
N VAL A 179 -3.16 -5.88 5.41
CA VAL A 179 -4.50 -6.10 5.97
C VAL A 179 -4.38 -6.49 7.44
N GLU A 180 -4.88 -5.64 8.34
CA GLU A 180 -4.92 -5.93 9.77
C GLU A 180 -6.06 -6.88 10.11
N ARG A 181 -7.25 -6.56 9.60
CA ARG A 181 -8.50 -7.30 9.84
C ARG A 181 -9.58 -6.89 8.86
N VAL A 182 -10.62 -7.72 8.77
CA VAL A 182 -11.82 -7.49 7.96
C VAL A 182 -13.02 -7.41 8.90
N GLU A 183 -13.83 -6.37 8.74
CA GLU A 183 -15.02 -6.05 9.54
C GLU A 183 -16.21 -5.83 8.59
N GLY A 184 -16.95 -6.91 8.30
CA GLY A 184 -18.02 -6.87 7.30
C GLY A 184 -17.48 -6.49 5.92
N SER A 185 -18.01 -5.42 5.31
CA SER A 185 -17.53 -4.87 4.02
C SER A 185 -16.21 -4.10 4.14
N SER A 186 -15.77 -3.80 5.37
CA SER A 186 -14.62 -2.93 5.59
C SER A 186 -13.34 -3.70 5.88
N VAL A 187 -12.25 -3.21 5.31
CA VAL A 187 -10.90 -3.71 5.54
C VAL A 187 -10.12 -2.65 6.30
N ILE A 188 -9.55 -3.03 7.44
CA ILE A 188 -8.63 -2.17 8.18
C ILE A 188 -7.21 -2.49 7.74
N LEU A 189 -6.50 -1.45 7.34
CA LEU A 189 -5.20 -1.54 6.70
C LEU A 189 -4.15 -0.83 7.54
N LEU A 190 -2.95 -1.40 7.61
CA LEU A 190 -1.75 -0.77 8.16
C LEU A 190 -0.87 -0.33 7.01
N HIS A 191 -0.41 0.92 7.04
CA HIS A 191 0.55 1.39 6.06
C HIS A 191 1.45 2.48 6.63
N ARG A 192 2.58 2.69 5.94
CA ARG A 192 3.40 3.87 6.17
C ARG A 192 2.77 5.07 5.44
N ALA A 193 2.30 6.04 6.21
CA ALA A 193 1.83 7.33 5.71
C ALA A 193 2.94 8.39 5.74
N ARG A 194 2.61 9.68 5.96
CA ARG A 194 3.62 10.75 6.07
C ARG A 194 4.21 10.90 7.48
N LYS A 195 3.43 10.68 8.54
CA LYS A 195 3.86 10.93 9.94
C LYS A 195 4.36 9.69 10.70
N GLY A 196 3.76 8.53 10.48
CA GLY A 196 4.28 7.25 10.95
C GLY A 196 3.68 6.09 10.18
N VAL A 197 3.68 4.92 10.79
CA VAL A 197 2.75 3.84 10.43
C VAL A 197 1.39 4.17 11.03
N GLU A 198 0.33 4.07 10.24
CA GLU A 198 -1.03 4.37 10.67
C GLU A 198 -2.02 3.30 10.19
N ARG A 199 -3.19 3.29 10.86
CA ARG A 199 -4.37 2.56 10.44
C ARG A 199 -5.17 3.42 9.48
N THR A 200 -5.66 2.79 8.41
CA THR A 200 -6.63 3.39 7.51
C THR A 200 -7.76 2.39 7.23
N ARG A 201 -8.92 2.89 6.85
CA ARG A 201 -10.11 2.09 6.55
C ARG A 201 -10.33 2.05 5.04
N MET A 202 -10.78 0.92 4.52
CA MET A 202 -11.24 0.79 3.15
C MET A 202 -12.57 0.04 3.11
N ASP A 203 -13.49 0.46 2.24
CA ASP A 203 -14.76 -0.21 1.98
C ASP A 203 -15.04 -0.10 0.47
N LEU A 204 -14.93 -1.24 -0.22
CA LEU A 204 -15.05 -1.32 -1.68
C LEU A 204 -16.52 -1.26 -2.15
N SER A 205 -17.49 -1.42 -1.25
CA SER A 205 -18.91 -1.23 -1.58
C SER A 205 -19.27 0.26 -1.75
N ARG A 206 -18.44 1.15 -1.18
CA ARG A 206 -18.62 2.61 -1.21
C ARG A 206 -17.30 3.32 -1.52
N PRO A 207 -16.68 3.09 -2.68
CA PRO A 207 -15.28 3.45 -2.93
C PRO A 207 -15.02 4.96 -2.82
N GLY A 208 -15.97 5.80 -3.22
CA GLY A 208 -15.89 7.26 -3.17
C GLY A 208 -16.37 7.91 -1.85
N ASP A 209 -16.78 7.12 -0.86
CA ASP A 209 -17.29 7.63 0.41
C ASP A 209 -16.13 7.93 1.40
N PRO A 210 -15.91 9.20 1.78
CA PRO A 210 -14.83 9.59 2.69
C PRO A 210 -15.05 9.18 4.15
N ASP A 211 -16.26 8.81 4.55
CA ASP A 211 -16.54 8.28 5.89
C ASP A 211 -16.25 6.77 5.95
N ALA A 212 -16.30 6.10 4.80
CA ALA A 212 -16.00 4.68 4.67
C ALA A 212 -14.52 4.40 4.33
N ASN A 213 -13.83 5.36 3.70
CA ASN A 213 -12.49 5.18 3.16
C ASN A 213 -11.53 6.29 3.62
N GLY A 214 -10.34 5.90 4.06
CA GLY A 214 -9.30 6.84 4.43
C GLY A 214 -8.62 7.50 3.23
N ARG A 215 -8.06 8.70 3.44
CA ARG A 215 -7.27 9.40 2.41
C ARG A 215 -5.90 8.76 2.28
N LEU A 216 -5.58 8.28 1.09
CA LEU A 216 -4.27 7.70 0.76
C LEU A 216 -3.38 8.65 -0.04
N ARG A 217 -3.97 9.43 -0.96
CA ARG A 217 -3.26 10.46 -1.71
C ARG A 217 -3.39 11.82 -1.02
N VAL A 218 -2.26 12.53 -0.93
CA VAL A 218 -2.25 13.92 -0.46
C VAL A 218 -2.77 14.84 -1.56
N ARG A 219 -3.83 15.59 -1.27
CA ARG A 219 -4.37 16.62 -2.17
C ARG A 219 -3.36 17.74 -2.39
N ARG A 220 -3.13 18.10 -3.66
CA ARG A 220 -2.24 19.16 -4.08
C ARG A 220 -3.01 20.28 -4.79
N ARG A 221 -2.49 21.50 -4.67
CA ARG A 221 -2.96 22.64 -5.46
C ARG A 221 -2.65 22.35 -6.93
N GLY A 222 -3.68 22.29 -7.77
CA GLY A 222 -3.55 21.96 -9.19
C GLY A 222 -3.82 20.49 -9.54
N ASP A 223 -4.21 19.65 -8.57
CA ASP A 223 -4.76 18.34 -8.90
C ASP A 223 -5.97 18.50 -9.86
N PRO A 224 -6.03 17.77 -10.99
CA PRO A 224 -7.13 17.87 -11.94
C PRO A 224 -8.48 17.58 -11.28
N ARG A 225 -9.57 18.09 -11.89
CA ARG A 225 -10.93 17.70 -11.49
C ARG A 225 -11.07 16.16 -11.56
N GLY A 226 -11.82 15.59 -10.62
CA GLY A 226 -12.01 14.14 -10.52
C GLY A 226 -10.78 13.38 -9.98
N THR A 227 -9.79 14.05 -9.39
CA THR A 227 -8.68 13.37 -8.67
C THR A 227 -9.23 12.50 -7.55
N ARG A 228 -8.83 11.22 -7.57
CA ARG A 228 -9.16 10.21 -6.57
C ARG A 228 -8.17 10.31 -5.42
N TYR A 229 -8.65 10.14 -4.20
CA TYR A 229 -7.83 10.29 -2.99
C TYR A 229 -8.01 9.17 -1.98
N LEU A 230 -9.13 8.46 -2.06
CA LEU A 230 -9.53 7.50 -1.05
C LEU A 230 -8.97 6.12 -1.35
N THR A 231 -8.74 5.32 -0.30
CA THR A 231 -8.30 3.93 -0.43
C THR A 231 -9.20 3.13 -1.38
N GLY A 232 -10.52 3.26 -1.25
CA GLY A 232 -11.48 2.54 -2.09
C GLY A 232 -11.46 2.96 -3.57
N GLU A 233 -11.15 4.23 -3.86
CA GLU A 233 -11.04 4.72 -5.25
C GLU A 233 -9.73 4.31 -5.94
N LEU A 234 -8.68 4.12 -5.14
CA LEU A 234 -7.31 3.86 -5.60
C LEU A 234 -6.94 2.38 -5.52
N PHE A 235 -7.81 1.54 -4.96
CA PHE A 235 -7.58 0.11 -4.79
C PHE A 235 -7.37 -0.58 -6.14
N ALA A 236 -6.41 -1.50 -6.18
CA ALA A 236 -6.05 -2.26 -7.37
C ALA A 236 -6.24 -3.77 -7.19
N ALA A 237 -5.69 -4.33 -6.11
CA ALA A 237 -5.70 -5.77 -5.88
C ALA A 237 -5.39 -6.13 -4.42
N PHE A 238 -5.82 -7.32 -4.01
CA PHE A 238 -5.25 -8.01 -2.85
C PHE A 238 -4.23 -9.06 -3.30
N GLY A 239 -3.26 -9.36 -2.43
CA GLY A 239 -2.32 -10.44 -2.67
C GLY A 239 -1.68 -11.00 -1.41
N GLU A 240 -1.12 -12.19 -1.51
CA GLU A 240 -0.43 -12.88 -0.41
C GLU A 240 0.99 -13.33 -0.77
N LEU A 241 1.91 -13.14 0.17
CA LEU A 241 3.34 -13.46 0.04
C LEU A 241 3.77 -14.74 0.79
N LEU A 242 2.83 -15.47 1.38
CA LEU A 242 3.12 -16.59 2.28
C LEU A 242 2.88 -17.98 1.66
N GLU A 243 2.28 -18.05 0.48
CA GLU A 243 2.02 -19.31 -0.24
C GLU A 243 3.05 -19.53 -1.36
N GLY A 244 3.55 -20.76 -1.55
CA GLY A 244 4.46 -21.13 -2.64
C GLY A 244 5.76 -21.79 -2.16
N GLU A 245 6.75 -21.01 -1.72
CA GLU A 245 8.04 -21.54 -1.23
C GLU A 245 8.09 -21.74 0.29
N PHE A 246 7.41 -20.86 1.04
CA PHE A 246 7.40 -20.92 2.51
C PHE A 246 6.62 -22.14 3.01
N THR A 247 5.43 -22.41 2.45
CA THR A 247 4.65 -23.62 2.77
C THR A 247 5.39 -24.91 2.40
N GLN A 248 6.08 -24.95 1.25
CA GLN A 248 6.89 -26.12 0.86
C GLN A 248 8.08 -26.33 1.82
N MET A 249 8.72 -25.26 2.28
CA MET A 249 9.80 -25.34 3.26
C MET A 249 9.31 -25.81 4.64
N LEU A 250 8.15 -25.32 5.09
CA LEU A 250 7.51 -25.78 6.33
C LEU A 250 7.10 -27.26 6.25
N GLN A 251 6.49 -27.67 5.14
CA GLN A 251 6.09 -29.05 4.88
C GLN A 251 7.30 -30.00 4.74
N ALA A 252 8.38 -29.56 4.09
CA ALA A 252 9.61 -30.33 3.95
C ALA A 252 10.32 -30.54 5.29
N GLY A 253 10.32 -29.54 6.19
CA GLY A 253 10.85 -29.70 7.54
C GLY A 253 10.06 -30.74 8.37
N ARG A 254 8.75 -30.81 8.16
CA ARG A 254 7.85 -31.75 8.86
C ARG A 254 8.01 -33.19 8.38
N ALA A 255 8.28 -33.40 7.09
CA ALA A 255 8.50 -34.73 6.52
C ALA A 255 9.80 -35.39 7.05
N VAL A 256 10.83 -34.57 7.32
CA VAL A 256 12.10 -35.04 7.90
C VAL A 256 11.93 -35.49 9.36
N GLU A 257 11.11 -34.78 10.15
CA GLU A 257 10.89 -35.11 11.57
C GLU A 257 10.06 -36.39 11.78
N THR A 258 9.30 -36.83 10.78
CA THR A 258 8.52 -38.07 10.85
C THR A 258 9.29 -39.35 10.49
N ASP A 259 10.49 -39.25 9.90
CA ASP A 259 11.28 -40.40 9.42
C ASP A 259 12.37 -40.88 10.42
N ASP A 260 12.49 -40.24 11.59
CA ASP A 260 13.48 -40.62 12.62
C ASP A 260 13.01 -41.75 13.57
N ARG A 261 11.90 -42.44 13.25
CA ARG A 261 11.51 -43.67 13.96
C ARG A 261 12.06 -44.91 13.27
N HIS A 262 13.38 -45.02 13.21
CA HIS A 262 14.02 -46.27 12.79
C HIS A 262 13.93 -47.32 13.92
N PRO A 263 13.39 -48.53 13.65
CA PRO A 263 13.29 -49.59 14.66
C PRO A 263 14.68 -50.12 15.02
N ALA A 264 14.89 -50.34 16.32
CA ALA A 264 16.13 -50.87 16.87
C ALA A 264 16.49 -52.24 16.23
N PRO A 265 17.76 -52.46 15.83
CA PRO A 265 18.19 -53.76 15.33
C PRO A 265 18.15 -54.80 16.45
N ARG A 266 17.61 -55.97 16.13
CA ARG A 266 17.62 -57.18 16.97
C ARG A 266 18.89 -57.98 16.77
#